data_AF-A0A1J5X6N1-F1
#
_entry.id   AF-A0A1J5X6N1-F1
#
_cell.length_a   1.000
_cell.length_b   1.000
_cell.length_c   1.000
_cell.angle_alpha   90.00
_cell.angle_beta   90.00
_cell.angle_gamma   90.00
#
_symmetry.space_group_name_H-M   'P 1'
#
loop_
_entity.id
_entity.type
_entity.pdbx_description
1 polymer ?
#
loop_
_entity_poly.entity_id
_entity_poly.type
_entity_poly.pdbx_seq_one_letter_code
_entity_poly.pdbx_strand_id
1 'polypeptide(L)'
;MLPSLSFAGQNAFCFVPTSAGVLVLPKTPSQEYARLEKEVLKNLRDCGSGAGLSPMPAACSYCGSFSESSGGFVSLCSRGHDSFVCYNCIARRNRESPYDEKKGFCPECDEEKMFLTEKCKDAIERALGKCIERGEHPRQPSAFSPGALDKDVVLTENTEIFLRDISISDEFFLVLLAKTRIEAVENMSLFKQDDSRSCFGEPDTGEDRPTSLIRRLGRYSEESSLVLENIRKIPQKSIRCLCEDFSVENSSFLGILPKLDLCEENVFRCFVLGLQCETDIAELFECNKVSLGKVRTMRLTDYAVPVLPFLVFHKENVFRLVDLESQYETKMAGLFEDSKIRLGKVRKLVITDYAVLVLPLLAFHKENVFESFVLRLHSELNIAGFFRGNKVSLGKVRTMKLTGSAVSVLPFLVFHEENVFESVVLEALYETKTDGLGEFSTIYLGKVRKLVITDYAVLVLPLLAFHKENVFESFEMDSFWKANLFELFRHKNKNAFGLFHTKSINIGKIREKGLRVPDEIKKHLNYTNVDEKGNSVVFTLG
;
A
#
# COMPACT_ATOMS: atom_id res chain seq x y z
N MET A 1 -12.69 26.24 16.75
CA MET A 1 -12.94 25.64 15.42
C MET A 1 -12.00 26.18 14.35
N LEU A 2 -11.87 27.50 14.19
CA LEU A 2 -10.98 28.06 13.17
C LEU A 2 -9.49 27.67 13.34
N PRO A 3 -8.98 27.47 14.58
CA PRO A 3 -7.66 26.85 14.79
C PRO A 3 -7.55 25.44 14.19
N SER A 4 -8.65 24.69 14.11
CA SER A 4 -8.70 23.36 13.50
C SER A 4 -8.77 23.42 11.96
N LEU A 5 -9.11 24.58 11.39
CA LEU A 5 -9.14 24.85 9.93
C LEU A 5 -7.85 25.47 9.41
N SER A 6 -6.96 25.89 10.31
CA SER A 6 -5.78 26.67 9.95
C SER A 6 -4.49 26.02 10.44
N PHE A 7 -3.39 26.43 9.81
CA PHE A 7 -2.05 26.19 10.29
C PHE A 7 -1.57 27.42 11.05
N ALA A 8 -1.06 27.25 12.27
CA ALA A 8 -0.54 28.35 13.05
C ALA A 8 0.81 28.83 12.48
N GLY A 9 0.95 30.10 12.14
CA GLY A 9 2.22 30.69 11.69
C GLY A 9 3.09 31.23 12.83
N GLN A 10 4.30 31.67 12.48
CA GLN A 10 5.12 32.55 13.32
C GLN A 10 4.49 33.96 13.37
N ASN A 11 4.89 34.78 14.35
CA ASN A 11 4.52 36.20 14.45
C ASN A 11 3.01 36.51 14.45
N ALA A 12 2.22 35.61 15.05
CA ALA A 12 0.78 35.79 15.17
C ALA A 12 0.05 35.86 13.81
N PHE A 13 0.34 34.93 12.88
CA PHE A 13 -0.51 34.65 11.72
C PHE A 13 -1.09 33.24 11.76
N CYS A 14 -2.14 32.98 10.96
CA CYS A 14 -2.60 31.65 10.63
C CYS A 14 -2.91 31.53 9.14
N PHE A 15 -2.72 30.32 8.61
CA PHE A 15 -2.91 30.00 7.20
C PHE A 15 -4.13 29.10 7.06
N VAL A 16 -5.15 29.56 6.36
CA VAL A 16 -6.39 28.83 6.12
C VAL A 16 -6.39 28.36 4.65
N PRO A 17 -6.22 27.05 4.38
CA PRO A 17 -6.36 26.52 3.03
C PRO A 17 -7.81 26.70 2.55
N THR A 18 -7.99 27.16 1.33
CA THR A 18 -9.29 27.37 0.68
C THR A 18 -9.27 26.83 -0.75
N SER A 19 -10.42 26.74 -1.40
CA SER A 19 -10.50 26.39 -2.82
C SER A 19 -9.66 27.33 -3.70
N ALA A 20 -9.67 28.64 -3.41
CA ALA A 20 -8.99 29.67 -4.19
C ALA A 20 -7.50 29.87 -3.87
N GLY A 21 -6.99 29.31 -2.75
CA GLY A 21 -5.62 29.58 -2.32
C GLY A 21 -5.36 29.25 -0.86
N VAL A 22 -4.42 29.96 -0.25
CA VAL A 22 -4.16 29.97 1.19
C VAL A 22 -4.40 31.37 1.70
N LEU A 23 -5.43 31.55 2.51
CA LEU A 23 -5.74 32.81 3.16
C LEU A 23 -4.83 32.99 4.39
N VAL A 24 -4.07 34.08 4.44
CA VAL A 24 -3.24 34.47 5.57
C VAL A 24 -4.01 35.45 6.44
N LEU A 25 -4.24 35.10 7.71
CA LEU A 25 -4.97 35.93 8.67
C LEU A 25 -4.09 36.25 9.88
N PRO A 26 -4.16 37.47 10.46
CA PRO A 26 -3.55 37.75 11.74
C PRO A 26 -4.27 36.97 12.87
N LYS A 27 -3.49 36.43 13.81
CA LYS A 27 -3.87 35.60 14.97
C LYS A 27 -4.36 36.45 16.14
N THR A 28 -4.03 37.75 16.19
CA THR A 28 -4.71 38.65 17.13
C THR A 28 -6.20 38.60 16.87
N PRO A 29 -7.06 38.54 17.91
CA PRO A 29 -8.50 38.46 17.75
C PRO A 29 -9.02 39.79 17.18
N SER A 30 -8.84 39.97 15.87
CA SER A 30 -9.57 40.97 15.12
C SER A 30 -11.04 40.59 15.23
N GLN A 31 -11.90 41.61 15.19
CA GLN A 31 -13.35 41.39 15.15
C GLN A 31 -13.74 40.46 13.97
N GLU A 32 -12.91 40.40 12.93
CA GLU A 32 -13.09 39.57 11.74
C GLU A 32 -12.81 38.09 11.99
N TYR A 33 -11.74 37.72 12.73
CA TYR A 33 -11.48 36.32 13.06
C TYR A 33 -12.64 35.69 13.84
N ALA A 34 -13.15 36.39 14.86
CA ALA A 34 -14.29 35.94 15.65
C ALA A 34 -15.60 35.89 14.84
N ARG A 35 -15.79 36.84 13.91
CA ARG A 35 -16.93 36.83 12.98
C ARG A 35 -16.88 35.63 12.04
N LEU A 36 -15.72 35.36 11.45
CA LEU A 36 -15.51 34.25 10.53
C LEU A 36 -15.73 32.91 11.22
N GLU A 37 -15.19 32.72 12.43
CA GLU A 37 -15.42 31.50 13.20
C GLU A 37 -16.91 31.29 13.50
N LYS A 38 -17.63 32.36 13.86
CA LYS A 38 -19.07 32.31 14.10
C LYS A 38 -19.86 31.98 12.82
N GLU A 39 -19.44 32.51 11.67
CA GLU A 39 -20.07 32.27 10.37
C GLU A 39 -19.85 30.83 9.88
N VAL A 40 -18.62 30.31 9.99
CA VAL A 40 -18.32 28.89 9.70
C VAL A 40 -19.17 27.97 10.58
N LEU A 41 -19.20 28.22 11.89
CA LEU A 41 -20.01 27.41 12.83
C LEU A 41 -21.51 27.50 12.52
N LYS A 42 -21.99 28.66 12.07
CA LYS A 42 -23.39 28.83 11.65
C LYS A 42 -23.68 27.98 10.41
N ASN A 43 -22.88 28.10 9.35
CA ASN A 43 -23.11 27.38 8.11
C ASN A 43 -23.02 25.85 8.29
N LEU A 44 -22.16 25.38 9.20
CA LEU A 44 -22.05 23.96 9.53
C LEU A 44 -23.22 23.44 10.36
N ARG A 45 -23.77 24.25 11.27
CA ARG A 45 -25.04 23.90 11.94
C ARG A 45 -26.16 23.75 10.93
N ASP A 46 -26.24 24.63 9.94
CA ASP A 46 -27.24 24.54 8.87
C ASP A 46 -27.08 23.26 8.02
N CYS A 47 -25.86 22.71 7.91
CA CYS A 47 -25.63 21.40 7.29
C CYS A 47 -26.13 20.22 8.14
N GLY A 48 -26.10 20.33 9.47
CA GLY A 48 -26.55 19.29 10.41
C GLY A 48 -28.07 19.20 10.58
N SER A 49 -28.79 20.33 10.42
CA SER A 49 -30.23 20.45 10.66
C SER A 49 -31.14 19.64 9.72
N GLY A 50 -30.59 19.09 8.62
CA GLY A 50 -31.34 18.30 7.64
C GLY A 50 -31.42 16.79 7.95
N ALA A 51 -30.68 16.31 8.96
CA ALA A 51 -30.73 14.93 9.42
C ALA A 51 -31.52 14.89 10.74
N GLY A 52 -32.61 14.11 10.81
CA GLY A 52 -33.52 14.06 11.96
C GLY A 52 -32.78 13.95 13.29
N LEU A 53 -33.20 14.76 14.26
CA LEU A 53 -32.66 14.80 15.62
C LEU A 53 -32.89 13.45 16.33
N SER A 54 -31.88 12.57 16.30
CA SER A 54 -31.73 11.46 17.25
C SER A 54 -31.09 11.98 18.55
N PRO A 55 -31.15 11.24 19.68
CA PRO A 55 -30.69 11.75 20.97
C PRO A 55 -29.21 12.13 20.93
N MET A 56 -28.84 13.10 21.76
CA MET A 56 -27.51 13.72 21.81
C MET A 56 -26.39 12.67 21.68
N PRO A 57 -25.49 12.81 20.70
CA PRO A 57 -24.42 11.85 20.46
C PRO A 57 -23.48 11.74 21.66
N ALA A 58 -23.11 10.51 22.01
CA ALA A 58 -22.22 10.23 23.15
C ALA A 58 -20.79 10.72 22.88
N ALA A 59 -20.22 10.48 21.70
CA ALA A 59 -18.84 10.90 21.40
C ALA A 59 -18.56 11.02 19.89
N CYS A 60 -17.47 11.70 19.55
CA CYS A 60 -16.93 11.71 18.19
C CYS A 60 -16.33 10.35 17.86
N SER A 61 -16.77 9.71 16.78
CA SER A 61 -16.21 8.44 16.28
C SER A 61 -14.71 8.53 15.93
N TYR A 62 -14.17 9.75 15.74
CA TYR A 62 -12.77 9.96 15.38
C TYR A 62 -11.87 10.33 16.56
N CYS A 63 -12.31 11.22 17.44
CA CYS A 63 -11.47 11.72 18.54
C CYS A 63 -12.01 11.39 19.94
N GLY A 64 -13.15 10.71 20.04
CA GLY A 64 -13.77 10.37 21.32
C GLY A 64 -14.32 11.56 22.11
N SER A 65 -14.24 12.79 21.60
CA SER A 65 -14.71 13.99 22.30
C SER A 65 -16.23 13.97 22.47
N PHE A 66 -16.74 14.37 23.64
CA PHE A 66 -18.17 14.51 23.95
C PHE A 66 -18.74 15.87 23.46
N SER A 67 -20.07 15.99 23.36
CA SER A 67 -20.80 17.15 22.79
C SER A 67 -20.46 18.49 23.42
N GLU A 68 -20.26 18.52 24.72
CA GLU A 68 -19.97 19.75 25.47
C GLU A 68 -18.64 20.38 25.08
N SER A 69 -17.70 19.60 24.55
CA SER A 69 -16.33 20.03 24.24
C SER A 69 -16.07 20.37 22.76
N SER A 70 -16.98 19.97 21.87
CA SER A 70 -16.62 19.77 20.46
C SER A 70 -17.31 20.73 19.46
N GLY A 71 -18.15 21.65 19.97
CA GLY A 71 -18.85 22.67 19.18
C GLY A 71 -20.05 22.17 18.37
N GLY A 72 -20.30 20.85 18.38
CA GLY A 72 -21.40 20.17 17.71
C GLY A 72 -20.94 18.97 16.87
N PHE A 73 -21.90 18.18 16.40
CA PHE A 73 -21.67 16.92 15.68
C PHE A 73 -22.49 16.80 14.41
N VAL A 74 -21.99 15.97 13.49
CA VAL A 74 -22.68 15.56 12.28
C VAL A 74 -22.72 14.03 12.23
N SER A 75 -23.91 13.45 12.03
CA SER A 75 -24.06 11.99 11.86
C SER A 75 -23.37 11.52 10.58
N LEU A 76 -22.58 10.46 10.65
CA LEU A 76 -21.91 9.82 9.50
C LEU A 76 -22.83 8.92 8.67
N CYS A 77 -24.00 8.53 9.21
CA CYS A 77 -24.81 7.47 8.62
C CYS A 77 -26.28 7.88 8.47
N SER A 78 -26.85 7.68 7.27
CA SER A 78 -28.29 7.91 7.01
C SER A 78 -29.19 6.94 7.76
N ARG A 79 -28.65 5.78 8.11
CA ARG A 79 -29.40 4.66 8.69
C ARG A 79 -29.61 4.79 10.19
N GLY A 80 -29.18 5.89 10.79
CA GLY A 80 -29.37 6.16 12.21
C GLY A 80 -28.41 5.42 13.13
N HIS A 81 -27.29 4.89 12.62
CA HIS A 81 -26.20 4.37 13.46
C HIS A 81 -25.60 5.49 14.31
N ASP A 82 -25.14 5.15 15.51
CA ASP A 82 -24.59 6.09 16.52
C ASP A 82 -23.15 6.54 16.18
N SER A 83 -22.88 6.82 14.91
CA SER A 83 -21.58 7.29 14.43
C SER A 83 -21.64 8.76 14.05
N PHE A 84 -20.86 9.58 14.74
CA PHE A 84 -20.89 11.04 14.63
C PHE A 84 -19.47 11.62 14.53
N VAL A 85 -19.31 12.72 13.79
CA VAL A 85 -18.04 13.48 13.73
C VAL A 85 -18.24 14.85 14.33
N CYS A 86 -17.34 15.27 15.21
CA CYS A 86 -17.37 16.63 15.69
C CYS A 86 -16.86 17.63 14.64
N TYR A 87 -17.32 18.87 14.73
CA TYR A 87 -16.91 19.93 13.82
C TYR A 87 -15.39 20.13 13.75
N ASN A 88 -14.66 19.96 14.85
CA ASN A 88 -13.20 20.06 14.85
C ASN A 88 -12.54 18.97 13.99
N CYS A 89 -13.04 17.73 14.04
CA CYS A 89 -12.54 16.65 13.18
C CYS A 89 -12.90 16.86 11.70
N ILE A 90 -14.06 17.45 11.41
CA ILE A 90 -14.43 17.85 10.04
C ILE A 90 -13.49 18.94 9.54
N ALA A 91 -13.28 19.98 10.34
CA ALA A 91 -12.37 21.08 10.03
C ALA A 91 -10.94 20.59 9.77
N ARG A 92 -10.41 19.77 10.67
CA ARG A 92 -9.08 19.18 10.54
C ARG A 92 -8.93 18.39 9.25
N ARG A 93 -9.93 17.57 8.90
CA ARG A 93 -9.92 16.81 7.65
C ARG A 93 -9.92 17.69 6.41
N ASN A 94 -10.69 18.78 6.41
CA ASN A 94 -10.69 19.75 5.32
C ASN A 94 -9.36 20.49 5.20
N ARG A 95 -8.71 20.81 6.33
CA ARG A 95 -7.37 21.41 6.37
C ARG A 95 -6.30 20.47 5.80
N GLU A 96 -6.27 19.22 6.26
CA GLU A 96 -5.29 18.20 5.88
C GLU A 96 -5.37 17.77 4.41
N SER A 97 -6.56 17.87 3.82
CA SER A 97 -6.73 17.56 2.40
C SER A 97 -7.88 18.36 1.79
N PRO A 98 -7.60 19.59 1.31
CA PRO A 98 -8.62 20.41 0.66
C PRO A 98 -9.07 19.85 -0.69
N TYR A 99 -8.40 18.80 -1.20
CA TYR A 99 -8.62 18.24 -2.54
C TYR A 99 -9.10 16.79 -2.56
N ASP A 100 -8.80 16.00 -1.53
CA ASP A 100 -9.24 14.61 -1.55
C ASP A 100 -10.73 14.54 -1.23
N GLU A 101 -11.46 13.77 -2.03
CA GLU A 101 -12.77 13.25 -1.67
C GLU A 101 -12.59 12.26 -0.50
N LYS A 102 -12.23 12.76 0.70
CA LYS A 102 -12.14 11.92 1.88
C LYS A 102 -13.53 11.41 2.21
N LYS A 103 -13.82 10.19 1.74
CA LYS A 103 -15.02 9.43 2.10
C LYS A 103 -14.98 9.13 3.60
N GLY A 104 -16.04 9.52 4.30
CA GLY A 104 -16.28 9.06 5.66
C GLY A 104 -16.93 7.69 5.61
N PHE A 105 -16.40 6.74 6.39
CA PHE A 105 -17.01 5.42 6.56
C PHE A 105 -17.82 5.39 7.84
N CYS A 106 -19.04 4.84 7.76
CA CYS A 106 -19.76 4.42 8.95
C CYS A 106 -19.12 3.10 9.46
N PRO A 107 -18.52 3.07 10.66
CA PRO A 107 -17.86 1.87 11.18
C PRO A 107 -18.82 0.69 11.42
N GLU A 108 -20.13 0.93 11.48
CA GLU A 108 -21.13 -0.10 11.75
C GLU A 108 -21.70 -0.77 10.48
N CYS A 109 -21.78 -0.04 9.36
CA CYS A 109 -22.42 -0.56 8.15
C CYS A 109 -21.62 -0.35 6.87
N ASP A 110 -20.39 0.16 6.99
CA ASP A 110 -19.47 0.46 5.90
C ASP A 110 -20.10 1.33 4.79
N GLU A 111 -21.17 2.06 5.12
CA GLU A 111 -21.84 2.96 4.20
C GLU A 111 -20.91 4.15 3.95
N GLU A 112 -20.45 4.23 2.70
CA GLU A 112 -19.58 5.29 2.22
C GLU A 112 -20.43 6.53 1.90
N LYS A 113 -20.23 7.63 2.62
CA LYS A 113 -20.91 8.90 2.34
C LYS A 113 -19.90 9.99 1.95
N MET A 114 -19.92 10.38 0.67
CA MET A 114 -19.27 11.59 0.16
C MET A 114 -19.92 12.89 0.68
N PHE A 115 -21.21 12.82 1.05
CA PHE A 115 -22.08 14.01 1.10
C PHE A 115 -21.84 14.98 2.26
N LEU A 116 -21.24 14.51 3.37
CA LEU A 116 -21.07 15.34 4.57
C LEU A 116 -19.84 16.22 4.49
N THR A 117 -18.76 15.73 3.89
CA THR A 117 -17.54 16.52 3.70
C THR A 117 -17.75 17.59 2.64
N GLU A 118 -18.43 17.30 1.53
CA GLU A 118 -18.64 18.28 0.45
C GLU A 118 -19.56 19.44 0.86
N LYS A 119 -20.73 19.16 1.46
CA LYS A 119 -21.61 20.24 1.95
C LYS A 119 -20.98 21.07 3.05
N CYS A 120 -20.26 20.43 3.98
CA CYS A 120 -19.53 21.15 5.03
C CYS A 120 -18.36 21.96 4.45
N LYS A 121 -17.67 21.41 3.45
CA LYS A 121 -16.61 22.10 2.70
C LYS A 121 -17.19 23.32 2.00
N ASP A 122 -18.28 23.19 1.24
CA ASP A 122 -18.98 24.32 0.61
C ASP A 122 -19.44 25.37 1.63
N ALA A 123 -19.92 24.93 2.80
CA ALA A 123 -20.31 25.83 3.89
C ALA A 123 -19.12 26.62 4.46
N ILE A 124 -17.96 25.97 4.61
CA ILE A 124 -16.71 26.59 5.02
C ILE A 124 -16.20 27.54 3.92
N GLU A 125 -16.15 27.08 2.67
CA GLU A 125 -15.72 27.86 1.50
C GLU A 125 -16.60 29.09 1.29
N ARG A 126 -17.94 28.99 1.44
CA ARG A 126 -18.83 30.16 1.37
C ARG A 126 -18.55 31.19 2.47
N ALA A 127 -18.17 30.74 3.67
CA ALA A 127 -17.80 31.65 4.74
C ALA A 127 -16.46 32.34 4.44
N LEU A 128 -15.50 31.57 3.93
CA LEU A 128 -14.15 32.07 3.59
C LEU A 128 -14.13 32.93 2.33
N GLY A 129 -15.02 32.68 1.37
CA GLY A 129 -15.15 33.41 0.09
C GLY A 129 -15.30 34.92 0.29
N LYS A 130 -16.07 35.33 1.31
CA LYS A 130 -16.24 36.75 1.65
C LYS A 130 -14.95 37.43 2.11
N CYS A 131 -14.02 36.69 2.71
CA CYS A 131 -12.70 37.17 3.07
C CYS A 131 -11.77 37.18 1.85
N ILE A 132 -11.85 36.15 1.00
CA ILE A 132 -11.07 36.06 -0.24
C ILE A 132 -11.39 37.23 -1.19
N GLU A 133 -12.67 37.57 -1.37
CA GLU A 133 -13.11 38.72 -2.19
C GLU A 133 -12.56 40.07 -1.71
N ARG A 134 -12.22 40.19 -0.42
CA ARG A 134 -11.69 41.40 0.20
C ARG A 134 -10.16 41.41 0.29
N GLY A 135 -9.53 40.23 0.23
CA GLY A 135 -8.10 40.06 0.40
C GLY A 135 -7.33 40.69 -0.77
N GLU A 136 -6.19 41.30 -0.46
CA GLU A 136 -5.29 41.79 -1.50
C GLU A 136 -4.49 40.60 -2.07
N HIS A 137 -4.39 40.52 -3.39
CA HIS A 137 -3.46 39.60 -4.05
C HIS A 137 -2.06 40.25 -4.10
N PRO A 138 -0.99 39.52 -3.71
CA PRO A 138 0.35 40.09 -3.71
C PRO A 138 0.77 40.44 -5.15
N ARG A 139 1.28 41.67 -5.34
CA ARG A 139 1.61 42.22 -6.68
C ARG A 139 3.02 41.87 -7.18
N GLN A 140 3.88 41.28 -6.34
CA GLN A 140 5.28 40.93 -6.67
C GLN A 140 5.83 39.73 -5.85
N PRO A 141 6.92 39.09 -6.30
CA PRO A 141 7.48 37.89 -5.67
C PRO A 141 7.91 38.18 -4.23
N SER A 142 7.26 37.53 -3.28
CA SER A 142 7.66 37.57 -1.88
C SER A 142 8.57 36.38 -1.61
N ALA A 143 9.87 36.62 -1.36
CA ALA A 143 10.63 35.67 -0.56
C ALA A 143 9.82 35.45 0.72
N PHE A 144 9.33 34.23 0.96
CA PHE A 144 8.33 33.99 1.99
C PHE A 144 9.00 34.11 3.36
N SER A 145 9.01 35.34 3.89
CA SER A 145 9.45 35.66 5.24
C SER A 145 8.18 35.89 6.07
N PRO A 146 7.84 35.01 7.02
CA PRO A 146 6.62 35.10 7.83
C PRO A 146 6.43 36.42 8.61
N GLY A 147 7.42 37.31 8.64
CA GLY A 147 7.38 38.62 9.31
C GLY A 147 7.01 39.82 8.44
N ALA A 148 6.76 39.67 7.13
CA ALA A 148 6.56 40.82 6.21
C ALA A 148 5.08 41.04 5.76
N LEU A 149 4.12 40.30 6.30
CA LEU A 149 2.71 40.36 5.88
C LEU A 149 1.89 41.17 6.90
N ASP A 150 1.51 42.41 6.59
CA ASP A 150 0.74 43.29 7.50
C ASP A 150 -0.78 43.32 7.23
N LYS A 151 -1.29 42.48 6.31
CA LYS A 151 -2.70 42.48 5.87
C LYS A 151 -3.22 41.08 5.52
N ASP A 152 -4.54 40.97 5.34
CA ASP A 152 -5.20 39.80 4.75
C ASP A 152 -4.73 39.58 3.31
N VAL A 153 -3.96 38.53 3.10
CA VAL A 153 -3.38 38.16 1.81
C VAL A 153 -3.85 36.77 1.43
N VAL A 154 -4.16 36.57 0.15
CA VAL A 154 -4.48 35.25 -0.40
C VAL A 154 -3.31 34.80 -1.28
N LEU A 155 -2.62 33.75 -0.85
CA LEU A 155 -1.60 33.08 -1.65
C LEU A 155 -2.30 32.18 -2.67
N THR A 156 -2.03 32.38 -3.94
CA THR A 156 -2.66 31.65 -5.06
C THR A 156 -1.59 30.99 -5.94
N GLU A 157 -2.01 30.30 -6.99
CA GLU A 157 -1.11 29.74 -8.01
C GLU A 157 -0.23 30.79 -8.70
N ASN A 158 -0.64 32.07 -8.67
CA ASN A 158 0.14 33.19 -9.20
C ASN A 158 1.11 33.78 -8.17
N THR A 159 1.09 33.29 -6.93
CA THR A 159 1.99 33.74 -5.87
C THR A 159 3.24 32.89 -5.86
N GLU A 160 4.37 33.52 -6.17
CA GLU A 160 5.69 32.91 -6.11
C GLU A 160 6.17 32.82 -4.65
N ILE A 161 6.55 31.62 -4.24
CA ILE A 161 7.05 31.28 -2.90
C ILE A 161 8.46 30.72 -3.00
N PHE A 162 9.34 31.28 -2.17
CA PHE A 162 10.71 30.80 -1.99
C PHE A 162 10.83 30.14 -0.62
N LEU A 163 11.21 28.86 -0.59
CA LEU A 163 11.42 28.09 0.64
C LEU A 163 12.92 27.90 0.84
N ARG A 164 13.54 28.81 1.58
CA ARG A 164 14.99 28.82 1.85
C ARG A 164 15.25 28.80 3.34
N ASP A 165 16.17 27.94 3.77
CA ASP A 165 16.65 27.83 5.15
C ASP A 165 15.48 27.75 6.15
N ILE A 166 14.52 26.87 5.87
CA ILE A 166 13.25 26.80 6.60
C ILE A 166 12.87 25.36 6.94
N SER A 167 12.34 25.18 8.15
CA SER A 167 11.65 23.96 8.56
C SER A 167 10.15 24.20 8.48
N ILE A 168 9.43 23.38 7.73
CA ILE A 168 7.97 23.51 7.57
C ILE A 168 7.28 22.19 7.96
N SER A 169 6.04 22.28 8.41
CA SER A 169 5.26 21.07 8.66
C SER A 169 4.92 20.34 7.36
N ASP A 170 4.89 19.01 7.43
CA ASP A 170 4.50 18.14 6.33
C ASP A 170 3.13 18.49 5.74
N GLU A 171 2.11 18.66 6.58
CA GLU A 171 0.76 19.05 6.14
C GLU A 171 0.74 20.40 5.41
N PHE A 172 1.44 21.42 5.94
CA PHE A 172 1.39 22.76 5.35
C PHE A 172 2.22 22.83 4.05
N PHE A 173 3.33 22.09 3.97
CA PHE A 173 4.09 21.94 2.74
C PHE A 173 3.24 21.38 1.59
N LEU A 174 2.45 20.33 1.86
CA LEU A 174 1.53 19.75 0.87
C LEU A 174 0.50 20.78 0.38
N VAL A 175 0.01 21.64 1.28
CA VAL A 175 -0.90 22.72 0.90
C VAL A 175 -0.21 23.74 0.00
N LEU A 176 1.01 24.18 0.34
CA LEU A 176 1.76 25.13 -0.49
C LEU A 176 2.05 24.55 -1.87
N LEU A 177 2.52 23.29 -1.95
CA LEU A 177 2.75 22.57 -3.20
C LEU A 177 1.53 22.57 -4.13
N ALA A 178 0.33 22.51 -3.53
CA ALA A 178 -0.91 22.39 -4.29
C ALA A 178 -1.64 23.72 -4.51
N LYS A 179 -1.25 24.82 -3.86
CA LYS A 179 -1.99 26.09 -3.89
C LYS A 179 -1.17 27.28 -4.37
N THR A 180 0.14 27.14 -4.43
CA THR A 180 1.08 28.26 -4.68
C THR A 180 2.15 27.84 -5.65
N ARG A 181 2.82 28.80 -6.30
CA ARG A 181 3.93 28.52 -7.20
C ARG A 181 5.24 28.55 -6.41
N ILE A 182 5.93 27.41 -6.32
CA ILE A 182 7.20 27.30 -5.61
C ILE A 182 8.35 27.49 -6.61
N GLU A 183 9.18 28.49 -6.38
CA GLU A 183 10.26 28.88 -7.30
C GLU A 183 11.64 28.37 -6.85
N ALA A 184 11.90 28.30 -5.54
CA ALA A 184 13.15 27.76 -5.01
C ALA A 184 12.93 26.98 -3.72
N VAL A 185 13.67 25.87 -3.60
CA VAL A 185 13.78 25.05 -2.39
C VAL A 185 15.26 24.86 -2.06
N GLU A 186 15.71 25.45 -0.96
CA GLU A 186 17.11 25.42 -0.51
C GLU A 186 17.16 25.17 0.99
N ASN A 187 17.95 24.18 1.43
CA ASN A 187 18.15 23.82 2.85
C ASN A 187 16.83 23.70 3.63
N MET A 188 15.89 22.96 3.06
CA MET A 188 14.56 22.80 3.63
C MET A 188 14.48 21.54 4.50
N SER A 189 13.69 21.57 5.57
CA SER A 189 13.33 20.37 6.31
C SER A 189 11.84 20.23 6.57
N LEU A 190 11.37 18.98 6.68
CA LEU A 190 9.99 18.66 7.04
C LEU A 190 9.91 18.10 8.46
N PHE A 191 8.88 18.53 9.19
CA PHE A 191 8.54 17.97 10.50
C PHE A 191 7.04 17.70 10.60
N LYS A 192 6.65 16.83 11.53
CA LYS A 192 5.25 16.42 11.68
C LYS A 192 4.41 17.58 12.22
N GLN A 193 3.30 17.93 11.56
CA GLN A 193 2.37 18.93 12.09
C GLN A 193 1.83 18.54 13.48
N ASP A 194 1.93 19.48 14.42
CA ASP A 194 1.32 19.42 15.75
C ASP A 194 0.32 20.59 15.85
N ASP A 195 -0.94 20.32 16.20
CA ASP A 195 -1.99 21.35 16.27
C ASP A 195 -1.69 22.46 17.29
N SER A 196 -0.77 22.21 18.22
CA SER A 196 -0.33 23.19 19.22
C SER A 196 0.83 24.08 18.77
N ARG A 197 1.51 23.75 17.67
CA ARG A 197 2.76 24.38 17.23
C ARG A 197 2.59 25.15 15.93
N SER A 198 3.56 26.02 15.66
CA SER A 198 3.64 26.68 14.37
C SER A 198 3.92 25.65 13.26
N CYS A 199 3.39 25.88 12.05
CA CYS A 199 3.79 25.18 10.84
C CYS A 199 5.18 25.55 10.34
N PHE A 200 5.88 26.47 11.03
CA PHE A 200 7.30 26.77 10.80
C PHE A 200 8.11 26.47 12.05
N GLY A 201 9.20 25.72 11.86
CA GLY A 201 10.20 25.42 12.89
C GLY A 201 11.47 26.24 12.70
N GLU A 202 12.37 26.17 13.67
CA GLU A 202 13.72 26.67 13.49
C GLU A 202 14.48 25.79 12.46
N PRO A 203 15.36 26.37 11.63
CA PRO A 203 16.20 25.60 10.72
C PRO A 203 17.08 24.63 11.53
N ASP A 204 17.32 23.44 11.00
CA ASP A 204 18.25 22.44 11.58
C ASP A 204 17.92 21.90 12.99
N THR A 205 16.79 22.25 13.61
CA THR A 205 16.46 21.71 14.95
C THR A 205 15.99 20.27 14.95
N GLY A 206 16.04 19.58 13.79
CA GLY A 206 15.90 18.13 13.66
C GLY A 206 14.88 17.54 14.62
N GLU A 207 13.62 18.02 14.56
CA GLU A 207 12.61 17.48 15.47
C GLU A 207 12.53 15.97 15.24
N ASP A 208 12.87 15.18 16.26
CA ASP A 208 12.94 13.70 16.24
C ASP A 208 11.59 13.02 15.94
N ARG A 209 10.56 13.77 15.57
CA ARG A 209 9.23 13.26 15.26
C ARG A 209 9.11 13.00 13.76
N PRO A 210 9.00 11.73 13.34
CA PRO A 210 8.91 11.41 11.93
C PRO A 210 7.60 11.92 11.32
N THR A 211 7.68 12.46 10.11
CA THR A 211 6.56 12.95 9.30
C THR A 211 5.76 11.81 8.68
N SER A 212 4.56 12.14 8.19
CA SER A 212 3.75 11.25 7.36
C SER A 212 3.37 11.95 6.06
N LEU A 213 4.00 11.55 4.95
CA LEU A 213 3.73 12.10 3.63
C LEU A 213 2.67 11.26 2.93
N ILE A 214 1.42 11.68 3.04
CA ILE A 214 0.25 10.95 2.54
C ILE A 214 -0.51 11.81 1.54
N ARG A 215 -0.64 11.33 0.30
CA ARG A 215 -1.42 11.97 -0.77
C ARG A 215 -2.22 10.91 -1.52
N ARG A 216 -3.55 10.96 -1.43
CA ARG A 216 -4.43 9.93 -2.02
C ARG A 216 -5.55 10.57 -2.81
N LEU A 217 -5.44 10.49 -4.14
CA LEU A 217 -6.46 10.98 -5.05
C LEU A 217 -7.43 9.85 -5.40
N GLY A 218 -8.71 10.23 -5.54
CA GLY A 218 -9.74 9.32 -6.03
C GLY A 218 -9.43 8.87 -7.45
N ARG A 219 -10.00 7.74 -7.86
CA ARG A 219 -9.79 7.13 -9.21
C ARG A 219 -10.05 8.10 -10.38
N TYR A 220 -10.92 9.08 -10.17
CA TYR A 220 -11.31 10.06 -11.19
C TYR A 220 -10.87 11.48 -10.84
N SER A 221 -10.04 11.63 -9.80
CA SER A 221 -9.56 12.92 -9.35
C SER A 221 -8.26 13.25 -10.09
N GLU A 222 -8.24 14.37 -10.80
CA GLU A 222 -7.01 14.89 -11.40
C GLU A 222 -6.22 15.67 -10.36
N GLU A 223 -4.91 15.43 -10.31
CA GLU A 223 -4.04 16.28 -9.52
C GLU A 223 -3.88 17.65 -10.20
N SER A 224 -3.82 18.71 -9.39
CA SER A 224 -3.45 20.02 -9.91
C SER A 224 -2.09 19.95 -10.62
N SER A 225 -2.04 20.43 -11.87
CA SER A 225 -0.81 20.53 -12.65
C SER A 225 0.30 21.32 -11.93
N LEU A 226 -0.10 22.22 -11.03
CA LEU A 226 0.79 23.02 -10.18
C LEU A 226 1.65 22.15 -9.25
N VAL A 227 1.11 21.03 -8.73
CA VAL A 227 1.88 20.11 -7.87
C VAL A 227 3.04 19.53 -8.65
N LEU A 228 2.78 19.04 -9.86
CA LEU A 228 3.81 18.47 -10.73
C LEU A 228 4.83 19.54 -11.16
N GLU A 229 4.37 20.74 -11.54
CA GLU A 229 5.26 21.86 -11.89
C GLU A 229 6.19 22.21 -10.72
N ASN A 230 5.64 22.35 -9.52
CA ASN A 230 6.41 22.67 -8.33
C ASN A 230 7.43 21.57 -8.03
N ILE A 231 7.02 20.29 -8.00
CA ILE A 231 7.92 19.16 -7.71
C ILE A 231 9.09 19.09 -8.72
N ARG A 232 8.83 19.35 -10.00
CA ARG A 232 9.88 19.36 -11.04
C ARG A 232 10.95 20.43 -10.79
N LYS A 233 10.58 21.59 -10.22
CA LYS A 233 11.50 22.67 -9.87
C LYS A 233 12.34 22.37 -8.63
N ILE A 234 11.91 21.44 -7.77
CA ILE A 234 12.63 21.10 -6.54
C ILE A 234 13.91 20.32 -6.89
N PRO A 235 15.09 20.73 -6.38
CA PRO A 235 16.32 19.97 -6.57
C PRO A 235 16.28 18.61 -5.86
N GLN A 236 17.02 17.62 -6.37
CA GLN A 236 17.16 16.33 -5.69
C GLN A 236 17.79 16.48 -4.30
N LYS A 237 17.36 15.65 -3.35
CA LYS A 237 17.87 15.63 -1.96
C LYS A 237 17.96 17.03 -1.31
N SER A 238 17.02 17.91 -1.62
CA SER A 238 16.98 19.29 -1.08
C SER A 238 16.10 19.42 0.15
N ILE A 239 15.27 18.40 0.42
CA ILE A 239 14.30 18.39 1.52
C ILE A 239 14.72 17.34 2.54
N ARG A 240 15.33 17.76 3.65
CA ARG A 240 15.65 16.85 4.77
C ARG A 240 14.35 16.36 5.39
N CYS A 241 14.20 15.04 5.51
CA CYS A 241 12.96 14.44 5.98
C CYS A 241 13.24 13.16 6.79
N LEU A 242 12.68 13.09 8.00
CA LEU A 242 12.55 11.85 8.75
C LEU A 242 11.10 11.38 8.56
N CYS A 243 10.88 10.27 7.84
CA CYS A 243 9.55 9.87 7.40
C CYS A 243 9.19 8.47 7.88
N GLU A 244 8.09 8.37 8.63
CA GLU A 244 7.56 7.09 9.13
C GLU A 244 6.59 6.47 8.13
N ASP A 245 5.78 7.28 7.46
CA ASP A 245 4.77 6.81 6.51
C ASP A 245 4.84 7.60 5.19
N PHE A 246 5.01 6.89 4.09
CA PHE A 246 4.90 7.45 2.73
C PHE A 246 3.79 6.72 2.00
N SER A 247 2.75 7.44 1.58
CA SER A 247 1.58 6.84 0.91
C SER A 247 1.12 7.74 -0.24
N VAL A 248 1.32 7.29 -1.47
CA VAL A 248 0.90 8.01 -2.67
C VAL A 248 -0.02 7.13 -3.50
N GLU A 249 -1.24 7.59 -3.73
CA GLU A 249 -2.24 6.88 -4.53
C GLU A 249 -2.79 7.83 -5.61
N ASN A 250 -2.63 7.44 -6.88
CA ASN A 250 -3.09 8.16 -8.07
C ASN A 250 -2.64 9.62 -8.15
N SER A 251 -1.41 9.91 -7.71
CA SER A 251 -0.90 11.28 -7.59
C SER A 251 0.52 11.38 -8.14
N SER A 252 0.78 12.49 -8.85
CA SER A 252 2.09 12.93 -9.33
C SER A 252 3.03 13.35 -8.18
N PHE A 253 2.51 13.41 -6.95
CA PHE A 253 3.30 13.60 -5.73
C PHE A 253 4.40 12.55 -5.56
N LEU A 254 4.33 11.40 -6.24
CA LEU A 254 5.44 10.44 -6.31
C LEU A 254 6.78 11.09 -6.69
N GLY A 255 6.77 12.12 -7.55
CA GLY A 255 7.96 12.86 -7.96
C GLY A 255 8.70 13.57 -6.82
N ILE A 256 8.08 13.72 -5.63
CA ILE A 256 8.75 14.26 -4.45
C ILE A 256 9.83 13.32 -3.91
N LEU A 257 9.70 12.01 -4.15
CA LEU A 257 10.52 11.00 -3.51
C LEU A 257 12.03 11.18 -3.76
N PRO A 258 12.52 11.42 -5.00
CA PRO A 258 13.94 11.75 -5.24
C PRO A 258 14.36 13.13 -4.70
N LYS A 259 13.42 13.98 -4.31
CA LYS A 259 13.69 15.31 -3.76
C LYS A 259 13.93 15.26 -2.24
N LEU A 260 13.54 14.18 -1.58
CA LEU A 260 13.77 13.95 -0.16
C LEU A 260 15.21 13.49 0.12
N ASP A 261 15.86 14.14 1.07
CA ASP A 261 17.09 13.68 1.71
C ASP A 261 16.72 12.85 2.95
N LEU A 262 16.51 11.55 2.72
CA LEU A 262 16.20 10.56 3.76
C LEU A 262 17.49 10.01 4.36
N CYS A 263 17.61 10.09 5.69
CA CYS A 263 18.74 9.49 6.41
C CYS A 263 18.81 7.96 6.20
N GLU A 264 20.01 7.38 6.17
CA GLU A 264 20.20 5.92 6.05
C GLU A 264 19.52 5.14 7.19
N GLU A 265 19.45 5.75 8.38
CA GLU A 265 18.78 5.19 9.56
C GLU A 265 17.27 5.47 9.60
N ASN A 266 16.69 6.11 8.57
CA ASN A 266 15.25 6.33 8.50
C ASN A 266 14.50 4.98 8.57
N VAL A 267 13.39 4.94 9.31
CA VAL A 267 12.57 3.74 9.47
C VAL A 267 11.15 4.03 9.03
N PHE A 268 10.80 3.58 7.83
CA PHE A 268 9.41 3.57 7.39
C PHE A 268 8.64 2.45 8.08
N ARG A 269 7.56 2.82 8.77
CA ARG A 269 6.51 1.90 9.18
C ARG A 269 5.76 1.38 7.95
N CYS A 270 5.39 2.27 7.04
CA CYS A 270 4.66 1.95 5.81
C CYS A 270 5.18 2.76 4.61
N PHE A 271 5.43 2.07 3.49
CA PHE A 271 5.70 2.68 2.18
C PHE A 271 4.69 2.12 1.17
N VAL A 272 3.76 2.96 0.71
CA VAL A 272 2.63 2.55 -0.13
C VAL A 272 2.59 3.41 -1.38
N LEU A 273 2.69 2.80 -2.56
CA LEU A 273 2.49 3.47 -3.83
C LEU A 273 1.41 2.74 -4.64
N GLY A 274 0.47 3.49 -5.20
CA GLY A 274 -0.51 2.97 -6.13
C GLY A 274 -0.75 3.94 -7.28
N LEU A 275 -0.52 3.49 -8.51
CA LEU A 275 -0.69 4.33 -9.70
C LEU A 275 -1.62 3.63 -10.68
N GLN A 276 -2.71 4.28 -11.08
CA GLN A 276 -3.68 3.74 -12.04
C GLN A 276 -3.38 4.04 -13.51
N CYS A 277 -2.38 4.89 -13.78
CA CYS A 277 -1.97 5.25 -15.13
C CYS A 277 -0.47 5.00 -15.32
N GLU A 278 -0.09 4.63 -16.55
CA GLU A 278 1.31 4.54 -16.95
C GLU A 278 1.97 5.89 -16.70
N THR A 279 3.00 5.89 -15.86
CA THR A 279 3.76 7.07 -15.49
C THR A 279 5.18 6.84 -15.95
N ASP A 280 5.82 7.85 -16.54
CA ASP A 280 7.24 7.77 -16.89
C ASP A 280 8.09 7.83 -15.61
N ILE A 281 8.26 6.67 -14.98
CA ILE A 281 9.04 6.51 -13.75
C ILE A 281 10.51 6.87 -14.01
N ALA A 282 11.03 6.62 -15.22
CA ALA A 282 12.41 6.96 -15.54
C ALA A 282 12.61 8.49 -15.56
N GLU A 283 11.65 9.25 -16.12
CA GLU A 283 11.64 10.71 -16.04
C GLU A 283 11.51 11.17 -14.58
N LEU A 284 10.58 10.61 -13.80
CA LEU A 284 10.35 11.03 -12.41
C LEU A 284 11.55 10.83 -11.50
N PHE A 285 12.27 9.73 -11.68
CA PHE A 285 13.45 9.41 -10.88
C PHE A 285 14.74 9.93 -11.51
N GLU A 286 14.70 10.48 -12.73
CA GLU A 286 15.87 10.91 -13.50
C GLU A 286 16.96 9.80 -13.54
N CYS A 287 16.54 8.52 -13.61
CA CYS A 287 17.39 7.32 -13.47
C CYS A 287 18.18 7.19 -12.15
N ASN A 288 17.82 7.94 -11.11
CA ASN A 288 18.48 7.90 -9.81
C ASN A 288 17.80 6.91 -8.85
N LYS A 289 18.62 6.28 -8.03
CA LYS A 289 18.16 5.42 -6.94
C LYS A 289 17.88 6.25 -5.69
N VAL A 290 16.76 6.00 -5.05
CA VAL A 290 16.36 6.60 -3.77
C VAL A 290 16.62 5.61 -2.64
N SER A 291 17.41 6.04 -1.66
CA SER A 291 17.60 5.28 -0.43
C SER A 291 16.43 5.53 0.51
N LEU A 292 15.71 4.48 0.90
CA LEU A 292 14.60 4.54 1.84
C LEU A 292 15.02 4.21 3.29
N GLY A 293 16.27 3.77 3.50
CA GLY A 293 16.69 3.23 4.79
C GLY A 293 16.00 1.90 5.11
N LYS A 294 15.43 1.76 6.30
CA LYS A 294 14.68 0.57 6.75
C LYS A 294 13.20 0.74 6.45
N VAL A 295 12.56 -0.31 5.94
CA VAL A 295 11.13 -0.33 5.61
C VAL A 295 10.48 -1.58 6.19
N ARG A 296 9.51 -1.38 7.07
CA ARG A 296 8.78 -2.47 7.72
C ARG A 296 7.72 -3.08 6.82
N THR A 297 6.93 -2.25 6.13
CA THR A 297 5.84 -2.69 5.25
C THR A 297 5.93 -1.93 3.94
N MET A 298 5.95 -2.64 2.81
CA MET A 298 5.92 -2.05 1.48
C MET A 298 4.74 -2.60 0.69
N ARG A 299 3.98 -1.70 0.05
CA ARG A 299 2.93 -2.05 -0.91
C ARG A 299 3.09 -1.25 -2.19
N LEU A 300 3.20 -1.93 -3.33
CA LEU A 300 3.22 -1.31 -4.65
C LEU A 300 2.07 -1.88 -5.48
N THR A 301 1.18 -1.03 -6.00
CA THR A 301 0.04 -1.46 -6.80
C THR A 301 0.07 -0.89 -8.22
N ASP A 302 -0.36 -1.70 -9.19
CA ASP A 302 -0.54 -1.37 -10.59
C ASP A 302 0.73 -0.79 -11.24
N TYR A 303 0.67 0.43 -11.77
CA TYR A 303 1.80 1.09 -12.42
C TYR A 303 2.87 1.56 -11.44
N ALA A 304 2.72 1.34 -10.13
CA ALA A 304 3.76 1.62 -9.13
C ALA A 304 4.78 0.50 -8.96
N VAL A 305 4.46 -0.73 -9.38
CA VAL A 305 5.40 -1.88 -9.30
C VAL A 305 6.74 -1.62 -10.02
N PRO A 306 6.80 -0.96 -11.19
CA PRO A 306 8.06 -0.64 -11.86
C PRO A 306 8.91 0.43 -11.15
N VAL A 307 8.45 1.03 -10.04
CA VAL A 307 9.28 1.92 -9.19
C VAL A 307 10.34 1.12 -8.42
N LEU A 308 10.09 -0.17 -8.20
CA LEU A 308 10.90 -1.01 -7.32
C LEU A 308 12.44 -1.00 -7.61
N PRO A 309 12.93 -1.01 -8.87
CA PRO A 309 14.36 -0.89 -9.20
C PRO A 309 15.05 0.38 -8.71
N PHE A 310 14.28 1.46 -8.56
CA PHE A 310 14.77 2.75 -8.12
C PHE A 310 14.84 2.85 -6.60
N LEU A 311 14.34 1.85 -5.87
CA LEU A 311 14.35 1.85 -4.42
C LEU A 311 15.57 1.08 -3.88
N VAL A 312 16.31 1.72 -2.98
CA VAL A 312 17.43 1.13 -2.25
C VAL A 312 17.06 1.03 -0.79
N PHE A 313 17.27 -0.16 -0.23
CA PHE A 313 16.99 -0.45 1.18
C PHE A 313 18.30 -0.65 1.93
N HIS A 314 18.28 -0.32 3.22
CA HIS A 314 19.38 -0.60 4.12
C HIS A 314 19.72 -2.10 4.14
N LYS A 315 21.01 -2.44 4.20
CA LYS A 315 21.50 -3.84 4.12
C LYS A 315 20.90 -4.77 5.18
N GLU A 316 20.56 -4.21 6.35
CA GLU A 316 19.97 -4.94 7.49
C GLU A 316 18.45 -4.87 7.51
N ASN A 317 17.80 -4.41 6.44
CA ASN A 317 16.36 -4.28 6.42
C ASN A 317 15.67 -5.65 6.58
N VAL A 318 14.62 -5.66 7.42
CA VAL A 318 13.76 -6.82 7.65
C VAL A 318 12.31 -6.42 7.39
N PHE A 319 11.82 -6.72 6.19
CA PHE A 319 10.43 -6.50 5.85
C PHE A 319 9.52 -7.44 6.65
N ARG A 320 8.50 -6.86 7.30
CA ARG A 320 7.35 -7.61 7.79
C ARG A 320 6.49 -8.09 6.62
N LEU A 321 6.27 -7.23 5.64
CA LEU A 321 5.43 -7.51 4.48
C LEU A 321 5.96 -6.74 3.25
N VAL A 322 6.09 -7.45 2.14
CA VAL A 322 6.20 -6.88 0.78
C VAL A 322 4.99 -7.37 0.00
N ASP A 323 4.18 -6.42 -0.47
CA ASP A 323 2.92 -6.65 -1.17
C ASP A 323 2.96 -5.99 -2.54
N LEU A 324 2.99 -6.78 -3.61
CA LEU A 324 3.10 -6.29 -4.99
C LEU A 324 1.87 -6.74 -5.76
N GLU A 325 1.09 -5.82 -6.31
CA GLU A 325 -0.12 -6.12 -7.07
C GLU A 325 -0.10 -5.36 -8.37
N SER A 326 -0.50 -5.98 -9.48
CA SER A 326 -0.66 -5.24 -10.72
C SER A 326 -1.69 -5.91 -11.62
N GLN A 327 -2.75 -5.19 -11.95
CA GLN A 327 -3.79 -5.68 -12.87
C GLN A 327 -3.41 -5.51 -14.34
N TYR A 328 -2.30 -4.83 -14.61
CA TYR A 328 -1.85 -4.48 -15.95
C TYR A 328 -0.50 -5.12 -16.24
N GLU A 329 -0.33 -5.58 -17.48
CA GLU A 329 1.00 -5.92 -17.98
C GLU A 329 1.84 -4.65 -18.02
N THR A 330 2.69 -4.49 -17.03
CA THR A 330 3.62 -3.35 -16.97
C THR A 330 4.72 -3.58 -18.00
N LYS A 331 5.07 -2.54 -18.77
CA LYS A 331 6.22 -2.59 -19.67
C LYS A 331 7.50 -2.64 -18.84
N MET A 332 7.85 -3.83 -18.38
CA MET A 332 9.08 -4.09 -17.63
C MET A 332 10.29 -4.24 -18.56
N ALA A 333 10.07 -4.42 -19.87
CA ALA A 333 11.14 -4.54 -20.84
C ALA A 333 12.02 -3.27 -20.85
N GLY A 334 13.30 -3.40 -20.51
CA GLY A 334 14.29 -2.32 -20.46
C GLY A 334 14.55 -1.72 -19.07
N LEU A 335 13.64 -1.87 -18.09
CA LEU A 335 13.84 -1.31 -16.74
C LEU A 335 14.75 -2.17 -15.84
N PHE A 336 15.05 -3.39 -16.25
CA PHE A 336 15.69 -4.40 -15.40
C PHE A 336 16.90 -5.07 -16.04
N GLU A 337 17.62 -4.38 -16.93
CA GLU A 337 18.87 -4.90 -17.50
C GLU A 337 19.84 -5.30 -16.36
N ASP A 338 20.02 -6.62 -16.21
CA ASP A 338 20.95 -7.36 -15.36
C ASP A 338 20.97 -7.07 -13.84
N SER A 339 20.07 -6.25 -13.33
CA SER A 339 20.09 -5.79 -11.93
C SER A 339 19.06 -6.49 -11.06
N LYS A 340 19.53 -7.35 -10.15
CA LYS A 340 18.69 -7.91 -9.07
C LYS A 340 18.33 -6.83 -8.05
N ILE A 341 17.06 -6.76 -7.66
CA ILE A 341 16.54 -5.92 -6.58
C ILE A 341 16.80 -6.61 -5.24
N ARG A 342 17.64 -6.02 -4.40
CA ARG A 342 17.97 -6.57 -3.08
C ARG A 342 16.97 -6.09 -2.03
N LEU A 343 16.09 -6.97 -1.58
CA LEU A 343 15.12 -6.67 -0.52
C LEU A 343 15.63 -6.97 0.91
N GLY A 344 16.79 -7.62 1.06
CA GLY A 344 17.26 -8.06 2.37
C GLY A 344 16.46 -9.25 2.91
N LYS A 345 16.00 -9.18 4.17
CA LYS A 345 15.16 -10.22 4.79
C LYS A 345 13.68 -9.85 4.65
N VAL A 346 12.84 -10.83 4.29
CA VAL A 346 11.40 -10.67 4.09
C VAL A 346 10.65 -11.78 4.81
N ARG A 347 9.80 -11.40 5.77
CA ARG A 347 8.93 -12.35 6.49
C ARG A 347 7.75 -12.80 5.64
N LYS A 348 7.05 -11.87 4.99
CA LYS A 348 5.88 -12.15 4.16
C LYS A 348 6.02 -11.48 2.79
N LEU A 349 5.87 -12.27 1.73
CA LEU A 349 5.84 -11.79 0.36
C LEU A 349 4.50 -12.19 -0.27
N VAL A 350 3.77 -11.20 -0.75
CA VAL A 350 2.52 -11.37 -1.50
C VAL A 350 2.73 -10.73 -2.86
N ILE A 351 2.49 -11.49 -3.92
CA ILE A 351 2.52 -10.98 -5.29
C ILE A 351 1.24 -11.40 -6.02
N THR A 352 0.56 -10.43 -6.63
CA THR A 352 -0.74 -10.61 -7.29
C THR A 352 -0.70 -10.18 -8.75
N ASP A 353 -1.29 -11.01 -9.61
CA ASP A 353 -1.45 -10.83 -11.06
C ASP A 353 -0.14 -10.53 -11.79
N TYR A 354 -0.09 -9.50 -12.64
CA TYR A 354 1.08 -9.18 -13.47
C TYR A 354 2.30 -8.78 -12.67
N ALA A 355 2.16 -8.43 -11.38
CA ALA A 355 3.31 -8.15 -10.52
C ALA A 355 4.24 -9.38 -10.37
N VAL A 356 3.77 -10.60 -10.65
CA VAL A 356 4.59 -11.82 -10.62
C VAL A 356 5.81 -11.74 -11.55
N LEU A 357 5.75 -10.91 -12.59
CA LEU A 357 6.84 -10.69 -13.53
C LEU A 357 8.09 -10.08 -12.88
N VAL A 358 7.96 -9.46 -11.69
CA VAL A 358 9.11 -8.95 -10.92
C VAL A 358 9.83 -10.03 -10.12
N LEU A 359 9.19 -11.17 -9.87
CA LEU A 359 9.71 -12.20 -8.98
C LEU A 359 11.12 -12.70 -9.38
N PRO A 360 11.43 -12.94 -10.68
CA PRO A 360 12.78 -13.25 -11.14
C PRO A 360 13.84 -12.21 -10.77
N LEU A 361 13.45 -10.98 -10.50
CA LEU A 361 14.33 -9.83 -10.31
C LEU A 361 14.62 -9.61 -8.83
N LEU A 362 13.81 -10.20 -7.94
CA LEU A 362 14.00 -10.11 -6.50
C LEU A 362 15.15 -11.00 -6.04
N ALA A 363 16.04 -10.42 -5.24
CA ALA A 363 17.09 -11.12 -4.51
C ALA A 363 16.87 -10.98 -3.01
N PHE A 364 16.81 -12.12 -2.34
CA PHE A 364 16.66 -12.21 -0.89
C PHE A 364 18.00 -12.52 -0.23
N HIS A 365 18.14 -12.15 1.04
CA HIS A 365 19.29 -12.52 1.84
C HIS A 365 19.41 -14.05 1.94
N LYS A 366 20.63 -14.61 1.93
CA LYS A 366 20.89 -16.06 1.96
C LYS A 366 20.26 -16.78 3.17
N GLU A 367 20.17 -16.07 4.29
CA GLU A 367 19.55 -16.53 5.56
C GLU A 367 18.07 -16.15 5.66
N ASN A 368 17.41 -15.79 4.56
CA ASN A 368 16.00 -15.43 4.62
C ASN A 368 15.14 -16.65 4.98
N VAL A 369 14.21 -16.43 5.90
CA VAL A 369 13.18 -17.40 6.29
C VAL A 369 11.82 -16.73 6.14
N PHE A 370 11.09 -17.10 5.09
CA PHE A 370 9.73 -16.63 4.88
C PHE A 370 8.79 -17.28 5.89
N GLU A 371 8.05 -16.47 6.65
CA GLU A 371 6.86 -16.90 7.38
C GLU A 371 5.76 -17.30 6.38
N SER A 372 5.63 -16.54 5.27
CA SER A 372 4.60 -16.75 4.24
C SER A 372 5.06 -16.27 2.87
N PHE A 373 4.89 -17.11 1.86
CA PHE A 373 5.08 -16.77 0.44
C PHE A 373 3.77 -17.02 -0.31
N VAL A 374 3.19 -15.96 -0.89
CA VAL A 374 1.88 -16.02 -1.55
C VAL A 374 1.97 -15.46 -2.96
N LEU A 375 1.57 -16.24 -3.94
CA LEU A 375 1.37 -15.78 -5.32
C LEU A 375 -0.10 -16.00 -5.72
N ARG A 376 -0.72 -14.99 -6.33
CA ARG A 376 -2.10 -15.07 -6.83
C ARG A 376 -2.16 -14.56 -8.25
N LEU A 377 -2.51 -15.40 -9.22
CA LEU A 377 -2.74 -14.94 -10.59
C LEU A 377 -4.16 -15.32 -11.00
N HIS A 378 -5.01 -14.31 -11.16
CA HIS A 378 -6.39 -14.47 -11.62
C HIS A 378 -6.48 -14.53 -13.14
N SER A 379 -5.53 -13.91 -13.85
CA SER A 379 -5.43 -13.96 -15.32
C SER A 379 -4.53 -15.10 -15.80
N GLU A 380 -4.77 -15.55 -17.03
CA GLU A 380 -3.85 -16.44 -17.74
C GLU A 380 -2.63 -15.64 -18.19
N LEU A 381 -1.46 -15.94 -17.62
CA LEU A 381 -0.20 -15.30 -17.96
C LEU A 381 0.79 -16.34 -18.49
N ASN A 382 1.42 -16.07 -19.64
CA ASN A 382 2.50 -16.91 -20.14
C ASN A 382 3.80 -16.64 -19.36
N ILE A 383 3.88 -17.19 -18.16
CA ILE A 383 5.05 -17.03 -17.29
C ILE A 383 6.29 -17.78 -17.79
N ALA A 384 6.14 -18.81 -18.64
CA ALA A 384 7.25 -19.65 -19.06
C ALA A 384 8.31 -18.85 -19.81
N GLY A 385 7.88 -17.86 -20.61
CA GLY A 385 8.80 -16.93 -21.29
C GLY A 385 9.63 -16.08 -20.32
N PHE A 386 8.99 -15.52 -19.29
CA PHE A 386 9.64 -14.62 -18.32
C PHE A 386 10.58 -15.35 -17.35
N PHE A 387 10.23 -16.57 -16.97
CA PHE A 387 11.01 -17.37 -16.04
C PHE A 387 12.03 -18.30 -16.72
N ARG A 388 12.10 -18.33 -18.06
CA ARG A 388 13.04 -19.17 -18.80
C ARG A 388 14.48 -18.83 -18.42
N GLY A 389 15.18 -19.78 -17.79
CA GLY A 389 16.55 -19.60 -17.30
C GLY A 389 16.66 -18.85 -15.96
N ASN A 390 15.55 -18.33 -15.41
CA ASN A 390 15.52 -17.50 -14.22
C ASN A 390 14.90 -18.25 -13.02
N LYS A 391 15.66 -19.18 -12.43
CA LYS A 391 15.26 -19.79 -11.17
C LYS A 391 15.29 -18.77 -10.03
N VAL A 392 14.28 -18.81 -9.16
CA VAL A 392 14.11 -17.89 -8.03
C VAL A 392 14.40 -18.63 -6.74
N SER A 393 15.51 -18.30 -6.09
CA SER A 393 15.86 -18.86 -4.79
C SER A 393 15.12 -18.14 -3.67
N LEU A 394 14.25 -18.85 -2.97
CA LEU A 394 13.48 -18.31 -1.84
C LEU A 394 14.12 -18.62 -0.47
N GLY A 395 15.14 -19.48 -0.42
CA GLY A 395 15.73 -19.93 0.84
C GLY A 395 14.78 -20.84 1.61
N LYS A 396 14.54 -20.56 2.90
CA LYS A 396 13.60 -21.32 3.75
C LYS A 396 12.22 -20.67 3.72
N VAL A 397 11.16 -21.47 3.59
CA VAL A 397 9.77 -21.04 3.51
C VAL A 397 8.92 -21.91 4.43
N ARG A 398 8.26 -21.27 5.41
CA ARG A 398 7.38 -21.93 6.38
C ARG A 398 6.03 -22.26 5.77
N THR A 399 5.38 -21.28 5.12
CA THR A 399 4.10 -21.47 4.43
C THR A 399 4.14 -20.93 3.01
N MET A 400 3.56 -21.67 2.07
CA MET A 400 3.44 -21.28 0.66
C MET A 400 1.99 -21.42 0.19
N LYS A 401 1.47 -20.40 -0.49
CA LYS A 401 0.16 -20.46 -1.16
C LYS A 401 0.28 -19.94 -2.61
N LEU A 402 -0.05 -20.78 -3.58
CA LEU A 402 -0.12 -20.43 -5.00
C LEU A 402 -1.57 -20.59 -5.48
N THR A 403 -2.17 -19.52 -6.02
CA THR A 403 -3.56 -19.56 -6.52
C THR A 403 -3.69 -19.18 -8.00
N GLY A 404 -4.63 -19.84 -8.68
CA GLY A 404 -4.92 -19.65 -10.10
C GLY A 404 -3.74 -20.06 -10.98
N SER A 405 -3.40 -19.21 -11.96
CA SER A 405 -2.25 -19.44 -12.84
C SER A 405 -0.90 -19.40 -12.12
N ALA A 406 -0.85 -19.00 -10.84
CA ALA A 406 0.39 -18.92 -10.07
C ALA A 406 1.04 -20.30 -9.85
N VAL A 407 0.25 -21.37 -9.91
CA VAL A 407 0.73 -22.75 -9.71
C VAL A 407 1.79 -23.11 -10.75
N SER A 408 1.72 -22.56 -11.97
CA SER A 408 2.72 -22.83 -13.01
C SER A 408 4.08 -22.18 -12.73
N VAL A 409 4.19 -21.25 -11.75
CA VAL A 409 5.47 -20.64 -11.34
C VAL A 409 6.31 -21.64 -10.53
N LEU A 410 5.67 -22.65 -9.93
CA LEU A 410 6.30 -23.58 -9.00
C LEU A 410 7.63 -24.22 -9.48
N PRO A 411 7.79 -24.68 -10.75
CA PRO A 411 9.05 -25.26 -11.23
C PRO A 411 10.23 -24.30 -11.24
N PHE A 412 9.98 -22.99 -11.23
CA PHE A 412 11.01 -21.96 -11.23
C PHE A 412 11.43 -21.57 -9.81
N LEU A 413 10.74 -22.04 -8.78
CA LEU A 413 11.06 -21.78 -7.39
C LEU A 413 12.10 -22.78 -6.88
N VAL A 414 13.14 -22.27 -6.22
CA VAL A 414 14.20 -23.07 -5.58
C VAL A 414 14.17 -22.83 -4.09
N PHE A 415 14.04 -23.92 -3.35
CA PHE A 415 14.04 -23.92 -1.89
C PHE A 415 15.34 -24.48 -1.35
N HIS A 416 15.68 -24.11 -0.11
CA HIS A 416 16.80 -24.70 0.60
C HIS A 416 16.57 -26.20 0.83
N GLU A 417 17.61 -27.04 0.75
CA GLU A 417 17.48 -28.52 0.85
C GLU A 417 16.87 -28.97 2.18
N GLU A 418 17.22 -28.28 3.26
CA GLU A 418 16.67 -28.49 4.61
C GLU A 418 15.31 -27.81 4.85
N ASN A 419 14.62 -27.33 3.82
CA ASN A 419 13.35 -26.64 4.04
C ASN A 419 12.30 -27.61 4.61
N VAL A 420 11.58 -27.12 5.62
CA VAL A 420 10.45 -27.81 6.23
C VAL A 420 9.24 -26.90 6.14
N PHE A 421 8.36 -27.18 5.19
CA PHE A 421 7.09 -26.49 5.07
C PHE A 421 6.13 -26.96 6.16
N GLU A 422 5.53 -26.00 6.85
CA GLU A 422 4.34 -26.27 7.66
C GLU A 422 3.12 -26.47 6.78
N SER A 423 2.97 -25.66 5.73
CA SER A 423 1.85 -25.77 4.81
C SER A 423 2.21 -25.34 3.40
N VAL A 424 1.83 -26.14 2.41
CA VAL A 424 1.82 -25.81 0.99
C VAL A 424 0.39 -25.90 0.48
N VAL A 425 -0.12 -24.82 -0.10
CA VAL A 425 -1.47 -24.72 -0.67
C VAL A 425 -1.34 -24.39 -2.15
N LEU A 426 -1.85 -25.26 -3.01
CA LEU A 426 -1.89 -25.10 -4.46
C LEU A 426 -3.35 -25.14 -4.90
N GLU A 427 -3.84 -24.08 -5.51
CA GLU A 427 -5.26 -23.93 -5.87
C GLU A 427 -5.35 -23.36 -7.28
N ALA A 428 -6.00 -24.04 -8.22
CA ALA A 428 -6.16 -23.53 -9.58
C ALA A 428 -7.57 -23.78 -10.12
N LEU A 429 -8.41 -22.75 -10.15
CA LEU A 429 -9.81 -22.85 -10.54
C LEU A 429 -10.03 -23.13 -12.04
N TYR A 430 -9.05 -22.78 -12.87
CA TYR A 430 -9.07 -22.96 -14.31
C TYR A 430 -7.88 -23.81 -14.75
N GLU A 431 -8.00 -24.39 -15.94
CA GLU A 431 -6.90 -25.11 -16.58
C GLU A 431 -5.73 -24.15 -16.72
N THR A 432 -4.67 -24.38 -15.95
CA THR A 432 -3.45 -23.59 -16.09
C THR A 432 -2.84 -23.96 -17.44
N LYS A 433 -2.55 -22.99 -18.30
CA LYS A 433 -1.72 -23.21 -19.48
C LYS A 433 -0.40 -23.79 -19.00
N THR A 434 -0.27 -25.08 -19.24
CA THR A 434 0.83 -25.88 -18.75
C THR A 434 1.82 -26.18 -19.88
N ASP A 435 1.69 -25.48 -21.00
CA ASP A 435 2.66 -25.49 -22.09
C ASP A 435 4.04 -25.13 -21.52
N GLY A 436 4.95 -26.10 -21.55
CA GLY A 436 6.29 -26.00 -20.96
C GLY A 436 6.46 -26.70 -19.61
N LEU A 437 5.39 -27.07 -18.89
CA LEU A 437 5.51 -27.80 -17.61
C LEU A 437 6.13 -29.19 -17.79
N GLY A 438 5.85 -29.85 -18.93
CA GLY A 438 6.40 -31.16 -19.30
C GLY A 438 7.91 -31.18 -19.59
N GLU A 439 8.54 -30.01 -19.77
CA GLU A 439 10.00 -29.89 -19.92
C GLU A 439 10.72 -29.88 -18.56
N PHE A 440 10.01 -29.61 -17.46
CA PHE A 440 10.66 -29.54 -16.15
C PHE A 440 10.86 -30.91 -15.54
N SER A 441 12.03 -31.04 -14.91
CA SER A 441 12.31 -32.09 -13.95
C SER A 441 11.37 -31.99 -12.75
N THR A 442 11.35 -33.07 -11.96
CA THR A 442 10.79 -33.12 -10.61
C THR A 442 11.08 -31.85 -9.79
N ILE A 443 10.04 -31.30 -9.17
CA ILE A 443 10.03 -30.15 -8.27
C ILE A 443 10.23 -30.65 -6.84
N TYR A 444 11.41 -30.38 -6.27
CA TYR A 444 11.74 -30.81 -4.93
C TYR A 444 11.28 -29.79 -3.87
N LEU A 445 10.36 -30.21 -2.99
CA LEU A 445 9.81 -29.37 -1.90
C LEU A 445 10.44 -29.64 -0.53
N GLY A 446 11.36 -30.59 -0.40
CA GLY A 446 11.92 -30.96 0.90
C GLY A 446 10.90 -31.68 1.80
N LYS A 447 10.82 -31.29 3.07
CA LYS A 447 9.83 -31.83 4.02
C LYS A 447 8.58 -30.95 4.03
N VAL A 448 7.39 -31.55 4.02
CA VAL A 448 6.09 -30.86 4.00
C VAL A 448 5.16 -31.54 5.00
N ARG A 449 4.70 -30.78 6.01
CA ARG A 449 3.74 -31.26 7.01
C ARG A 449 2.32 -31.31 6.44
N LYS A 450 1.83 -30.19 5.90
CA LYS A 450 0.51 -30.09 5.27
C LYS A 450 0.63 -29.74 3.79
N LEU A 451 -0.01 -30.53 2.93
CA LEU A 451 -0.15 -30.25 1.51
C LEU A 451 -1.64 -30.24 1.15
N VAL A 452 -2.10 -29.13 0.59
CA VAL A 452 -3.46 -28.96 0.06
C VAL A 452 -3.36 -28.66 -1.42
N ILE A 453 -3.99 -29.48 -2.25
CA ILE A 453 -4.04 -29.30 -3.70
C ILE A 453 -5.50 -29.29 -4.14
N THR A 454 -5.97 -28.20 -4.74
CA THR A 454 -7.34 -28.08 -5.20
C THR A 454 -7.47 -27.84 -6.71
N ASP A 455 -8.53 -28.41 -7.29
CA ASP A 455 -8.96 -28.19 -8.67
C ASP A 455 -7.89 -28.58 -9.70
N TYR A 456 -7.59 -27.72 -10.68
CA TYR A 456 -6.62 -28.01 -11.73
C TYR A 456 -5.17 -28.09 -11.20
N ALA A 457 -4.91 -27.67 -9.96
CA ALA A 457 -3.58 -27.79 -9.37
C ALA A 457 -3.16 -29.26 -9.16
N VAL A 458 -4.10 -30.21 -9.18
CA VAL A 458 -3.78 -31.65 -9.12
C VAL A 458 -2.86 -32.10 -10.25
N LEU A 459 -2.83 -31.36 -11.37
CA LEU A 459 -1.97 -31.65 -12.52
C LEU A 459 -0.47 -31.50 -12.22
N VAL A 460 -0.08 -30.71 -11.20
CA VAL A 460 1.34 -30.60 -10.81
C VAL A 460 1.79 -31.71 -9.87
N LEU A 461 0.87 -32.49 -9.30
CA LEU A 461 1.20 -33.52 -8.31
C LEU A 461 2.27 -34.52 -8.79
N PRO A 462 2.24 -35.05 -10.04
CA PRO A 462 3.28 -35.96 -10.53
C PRO A 462 4.68 -35.34 -10.61
N LEU A 463 4.76 -34.01 -10.61
CA LEU A 463 6.03 -33.28 -10.66
C LEU A 463 6.62 -33.10 -9.26
N LEU A 464 5.84 -33.23 -8.18
CA LEU A 464 6.32 -32.98 -6.84
C LEU A 464 7.16 -34.15 -6.30
N ALA A 465 8.31 -33.83 -5.71
CA ALA A 465 9.05 -34.75 -4.87
C ALA A 465 9.32 -34.17 -3.48
N PHE A 466 9.44 -35.10 -2.54
CA PHE A 466 9.63 -34.82 -1.14
C PHE A 466 10.89 -35.53 -0.65
N HIS A 467 11.43 -35.04 0.46
CA HIS A 467 12.53 -35.70 1.14
C HIS A 467 12.13 -37.13 1.55
N LYS A 468 13.06 -38.10 1.47
CA LYS A 468 12.80 -39.52 1.78
C LYS A 468 12.23 -39.77 3.18
N GLU A 469 12.53 -38.88 4.12
CA GLU A 469 12.04 -38.91 5.51
C GLU A 469 10.79 -38.05 5.73
N ASN A 470 10.13 -37.60 4.66
CA ASN A 470 8.92 -36.81 4.81
C ASN A 470 7.81 -37.64 5.44
N VAL A 471 7.13 -37.06 6.43
CA VAL A 471 5.92 -37.62 7.05
C VAL A 471 4.86 -36.53 7.01
N PHE A 472 3.86 -36.71 6.16
CA PHE A 472 2.73 -35.79 6.09
C PHE A 472 1.87 -35.89 7.35
N GLU A 473 1.56 -34.74 7.94
CA GLU A 473 0.49 -34.60 8.95
C GLU A 473 -0.87 -34.55 8.26
N SER A 474 -0.96 -33.84 7.12
CA SER A 474 -2.16 -33.78 6.30
C SER A 474 -1.82 -33.71 4.82
N PHE A 475 -2.49 -34.53 4.01
CA PHE A 475 -2.48 -34.46 2.55
C PHE A 475 -3.94 -34.39 2.10
N GLU A 476 -4.35 -33.21 1.63
CA GLU A 476 -5.72 -32.89 1.25
C GLU A 476 -5.75 -32.62 -0.24
N MET A 477 -6.67 -33.29 -0.93
CA MET A 477 -6.90 -33.06 -2.34
C MET A 477 -8.40 -32.98 -2.59
N ASP A 478 -8.82 -31.90 -3.22
CA ASP A 478 -10.19 -31.70 -3.64
C ASP A 478 -10.21 -31.25 -5.10
N SER A 479 -11.16 -31.73 -5.88
CA SER A 479 -11.30 -31.30 -7.27
C SER A 479 -12.77 -31.32 -7.61
N PHE A 480 -13.34 -30.14 -7.84
CA PHE A 480 -14.75 -30.02 -8.22
C PHE A 480 -15.02 -30.69 -9.58
N TRP A 481 -13.99 -30.79 -10.43
CA TRP A 481 -14.10 -31.33 -11.78
C TRP A 481 -13.54 -32.76 -11.84
N LYS A 482 -14.44 -33.75 -11.82
CA LYS A 482 -14.06 -35.17 -12.03
C LYS A 482 -13.22 -35.37 -13.30
N ALA A 483 -13.46 -34.56 -14.34
CA ALA A 483 -12.72 -34.57 -15.60
C ALA A 483 -11.20 -34.37 -15.42
N ASN A 484 -10.77 -33.51 -14.50
CA ASN A 484 -9.34 -33.24 -14.26
C ASN A 484 -8.62 -34.47 -13.69
N LEU A 485 -9.32 -35.21 -12.83
CA LEU A 485 -8.83 -36.46 -12.28
C LEU A 485 -8.76 -37.54 -13.37
N PHE A 486 -9.74 -37.56 -14.28
CA PHE A 486 -9.66 -38.41 -15.45
C PHE A 486 -8.45 -38.04 -16.32
N GLU A 487 -8.20 -36.78 -16.64
CA GLU A 487 -7.03 -36.37 -17.44
C GLU A 487 -5.69 -36.76 -16.80
N LEU A 488 -5.57 -36.65 -15.47
CA LEU A 488 -4.38 -37.08 -14.73
C LEU A 488 -4.06 -38.58 -14.93
N PHE A 489 -5.09 -39.44 -15.08
CA PHE A 489 -4.94 -40.91 -15.07
C PHE A 489 -5.36 -41.63 -16.37
N ARG A 490 -6.03 -40.96 -17.31
CA ARG A 490 -6.61 -41.56 -18.54
C ARG A 490 -5.56 -41.93 -19.57
N HIS A 491 -4.50 -41.13 -19.70
CA HIS A 491 -3.50 -41.42 -20.70
C HIS A 491 -2.44 -42.40 -20.19
N LYS A 492 -2.74 -43.70 -20.32
CA LYS A 492 -1.80 -44.79 -20.00
C LYS A 492 -0.47 -44.73 -20.76
N ASN A 493 -0.35 -43.92 -21.82
CA ASN A 493 0.87 -43.82 -22.62
C ASN A 493 1.48 -42.41 -22.75
N LYS A 494 0.78 -41.32 -22.39
CA LYS A 494 1.29 -39.94 -22.37
C LYS A 494 0.34 -39.08 -21.53
N ASN A 495 0.64 -38.75 -20.28
CA ASN A 495 -0.16 -37.72 -19.60
C ASN A 495 -0.15 -36.41 -20.44
N ALA A 496 -1.00 -35.43 -20.10
CA ALA A 496 -1.02 -34.12 -20.76
C ALA A 496 0.38 -33.43 -20.87
N PHE A 497 1.39 -33.97 -20.16
CA PHE A 497 2.77 -33.52 -20.10
C PHE A 497 3.79 -34.38 -20.86
N GLY A 498 3.39 -35.45 -21.56
CA GLY A 498 4.32 -36.38 -22.22
C GLY A 498 5.25 -37.15 -21.26
N LEU A 499 5.05 -37.03 -19.95
CA LEU A 499 5.77 -37.75 -18.90
C LEU A 499 5.16 -39.14 -18.69
N PHE A 500 6.05 -40.13 -18.55
CA PHE A 500 5.79 -41.56 -18.70
C PHE A 500 4.69 -42.18 -17.81
N HIS A 501 4.06 -43.21 -18.39
CA HIS A 501 3.30 -44.35 -17.84
C HIS A 501 2.89 -44.33 -16.37
N THR A 502 1.57 -44.39 -16.11
CA THR A 502 0.81 -45.21 -15.12
C THR A 502 1.47 -45.64 -13.79
N LYS A 503 2.50 -44.96 -13.32
CA LYS A 503 3.15 -45.24 -12.05
C LYS A 503 2.35 -44.53 -10.97
N SER A 504 2.05 -45.27 -9.91
CA SER A 504 1.48 -44.71 -8.70
C SER A 504 2.29 -43.50 -8.24
N ILE A 505 1.61 -42.45 -7.81
CA ILE A 505 2.25 -41.23 -7.30
C ILE A 505 2.71 -41.53 -5.87
N ASN A 506 4.02 -41.53 -5.66
CA ASN A 506 4.57 -41.80 -4.33
C ASN A 506 4.54 -40.54 -3.47
N ILE A 507 3.68 -40.53 -2.45
CA ILE A 507 3.62 -39.46 -1.45
C ILE A 507 4.34 -39.84 -0.14
N GLY A 508 4.91 -41.04 -0.05
CA GLY A 508 5.73 -41.45 1.09
C GLY A 508 4.91 -41.81 2.34
N LYS A 509 5.31 -41.29 3.52
CA LYS A 509 4.66 -41.58 4.80
C LYS A 509 3.61 -40.53 5.14
N ILE A 510 2.50 -40.94 5.73
CA ILE A 510 1.42 -40.06 6.17
C ILE A 510 0.83 -40.52 7.51
N ARG A 511 0.52 -39.58 8.40
CA ARG A 511 -0.10 -39.88 9.69
C ARG A 511 -1.50 -40.44 9.51
N GLU A 512 -1.92 -41.30 10.44
CA GLU A 512 -3.29 -41.81 10.50
C GLU A 512 -4.31 -40.66 10.45
N LYS A 513 -5.36 -40.78 9.62
CA LYS A 513 -6.39 -39.75 9.35
C LYS A 513 -5.88 -38.47 8.66
N GLY A 514 -4.61 -38.39 8.29
CA GLY A 514 -4.02 -37.27 7.56
C GLY A 514 -4.36 -37.26 6.07
N LEU A 515 -4.75 -38.40 5.49
CA LEU A 515 -5.08 -38.50 4.06
C LEU A 515 -6.55 -38.17 3.80
N ARG A 516 -6.81 -37.06 3.12
CA ARG A 516 -8.15 -36.62 2.67
C ARG A 516 -8.16 -36.45 1.16
N VAL A 517 -8.47 -37.52 0.44
CA VAL A 517 -8.50 -37.53 -1.02
C VAL A 517 -9.73 -38.33 -1.50
N PRO A 518 -10.31 -38.00 -2.66
CA PRO A 518 -11.31 -38.83 -3.32
C PRO A 518 -10.84 -40.29 -3.49
N ASP A 519 -11.73 -41.25 -3.29
CA ASP A 519 -11.41 -42.69 -3.37
C ASP A 519 -10.86 -43.10 -4.74
N GLU A 520 -11.33 -42.43 -5.80
CA GLU A 520 -10.85 -42.64 -7.17
C GLU A 520 -9.37 -42.31 -7.32
N ILE A 521 -8.84 -41.37 -6.54
CA ILE A 521 -7.43 -40.99 -6.59
C ILE A 521 -6.60 -41.79 -5.60
N LYS A 522 -7.19 -42.13 -4.45
CA LYS A 522 -6.55 -42.90 -3.38
C LYS A 522 -5.89 -44.19 -3.90
N LYS A 523 -6.54 -44.90 -4.83
CA LYS A 523 -6.01 -46.12 -5.47
C LYS A 523 -4.79 -45.91 -6.37
N HIS A 524 -4.50 -44.66 -6.75
CA HIS A 524 -3.36 -44.28 -7.58
C HIS A 524 -2.19 -43.68 -6.77
N LEU A 525 -2.36 -43.50 -5.46
CA LEU A 525 -1.31 -43.02 -4.56
C LEU A 525 -0.56 -44.20 -3.95
N ASN A 526 0.77 -44.11 -3.89
CA ASN A 526 1.61 -45.01 -3.10
C ASN A 526 2.00 -44.30 -1.80
N TYR A 527 1.55 -44.82 -0.67
CA TYR A 527 1.80 -44.24 0.64
C TYR A 527 1.81 -45.29 1.75
N THR A 528 2.47 -44.97 2.86
CA THR A 528 2.50 -45.76 4.08
C THR A 528 1.86 -44.97 5.22
N ASN A 529 0.81 -45.52 5.82
CA ASN A 529 0.24 -44.95 7.05
C ASN A 529 1.20 -45.18 8.22
N VAL A 530 1.41 -44.14 9.02
CA VAL A 530 2.21 -44.20 10.23
C VAL A 530 1.46 -43.65 11.45
N ASP A 531 1.80 -44.16 12.63
CA ASP A 531 1.27 -43.70 13.91
C ASP A 531 1.83 -42.30 14.30
N GLU A 532 1.47 -41.79 15.47
CA GLU A 532 1.99 -40.53 16.01
C GLU A 532 3.53 -40.54 16.19
N LYS A 533 4.12 -41.72 16.40
CA LYS A 533 5.56 -41.92 16.59
C LYS A 533 6.30 -42.18 15.26
N GLY A 534 5.59 -42.26 14.14
CA GLY A 534 6.17 -42.51 12.81
C GLY A 534 6.38 -43.99 12.45
N ASN A 535 5.86 -44.92 13.25
CA ASN A 535 5.91 -46.35 12.99
C ASN A 535 4.82 -46.75 12.00
N SER A 536 5.13 -47.66 11.07
CA SER A 536 4.15 -48.17 10.11
C SER A 536 2.99 -48.86 10.82
N VAL A 537 1.76 -48.46 10.48
CA VAL A 537 0.54 -49.12 10.97
C VAL A 537 0.22 -50.28 10.02
N VAL A 538 0.35 -51.51 10.53
CA VAL A 538 -0.09 -52.70 9.79
C VAL A 538 -1.58 -52.89 10.07
N PHE A 539 -2.42 -52.66 9.06
CA PHE A 539 -3.83 -53.06 9.16
C PHE A 539 -3.91 -54.58 9.03
N THR A 540 -4.02 -55.28 10.17
CA THR A 540 -4.48 -56.67 10.18
C THR A 540 -5.93 -56.68 9.72
N LEU A 541 -6.17 -57.14 8.49
CA LEU A 541 -7.50 -57.47 7.99
C LEU A 541 -8.06 -58.60 8.86
N GLY A 542 -9.06 -58.30 9.69
CA GLY A 542 -9.85 -59.26 10.46
C GLY A 542 -11.09 -59.69 9.70
#